data_AF-A0A453P756-F1
#
_entry.id   AF-A0A453P756-F1
#
_cell.length_a   1.000
_cell.length_b   1.000
_cell.length_c   1.000
_cell.angle_alpha   90.00
_cell.angle_beta   90.00
_cell.angle_gamma   90.00
#
_symmetry.space_group_name_H-M   'P 1'
#
loop_
_entity.id
_entity.type
_entity.pdbx_description
1 polymer ?
#
loop_
_entity_poly.entity_id
_entity_poly.type
_entity_poly.pdbx_seq_one_letter_code
_entity_poly.pdbx_strand_id
1 'polypeptide(L)'
;MGLANYCVPAGEAYGKALELAREMTKKGPLGVRMAKKAIDQGMEVADMRSALAVEGECYEQLLHTQDRLEGLAAFADKREPVYTGE
;
A
#
# COMPACT_ATOMS: atom_id res chain seq x y z
N MET A 1 18.42 -15.13 -3.70
CA MET A 1 18.06 -14.92 -2.29
C MET A 1 17.53 -13.50 -2.14
N GLY A 2 16.39 -13.34 -1.45
CA GLY A 2 15.66 -12.09 -1.22
C GLY A 2 14.99 -12.11 0.16
N LEU A 3 15.71 -12.61 1.17
CA LEU A 3 15.18 -12.86 2.51
C LEU A 3 15.02 -11.55 3.32
N ALA A 4 15.82 -10.53 3.01
CA ALA A 4 15.74 -9.21 3.63
C ALA A 4 15.85 -8.12 2.56
N ASN A 5 15.00 -7.08 2.68
CA ASN A 5 15.01 -5.94 1.77
C ASN A 5 16.13 -4.94 2.07
N TYR A 6 16.58 -4.85 3.33
CA TYR A 6 17.57 -3.86 3.78
C TYR A 6 18.63 -4.53 4.67
N CYS A 7 19.87 -4.08 4.51
CA CYS A 7 21.00 -4.42 5.38
C CYS A 7 21.60 -3.12 5.91
N VAL A 8 21.69 -2.99 7.23
CA VAL A 8 22.15 -1.78 7.92
C VAL A 8 23.19 -2.15 8.99
N PRO A 9 24.01 -1.20 9.47
CA PRO A 9 24.94 -1.44 10.56
C PRO A 9 24.28 -2.03 11.81
N ALA A 10 25.07 -2.74 12.61
CA ALA A 10 24.59 -3.35 13.84
C ALA A 10 23.99 -2.29 14.78
N GLY A 11 22.77 -2.55 15.27
CA GLY A 11 22.03 -1.62 16.13
C GLY A 11 21.08 -0.67 15.39
N GLU A 12 21.16 -0.55 14.06
CA GLU A 12 20.35 0.41 13.29
C GLU A 12 19.07 -0.19 12.69
N ALA A 13 18.90 -1.52 12.75
CA ALA A 13 17.77 -2.22 12.14
C ALA A 13 16.40 -1.71 12.63
N TYR A 14 16.27 -1.42 13.93
CA TYR A 14 15.03 -0.88 14.50
C TYR A 14 14.73 0.53 13.97
N GLY A 15 15.75 1.39 13.87
CA GLY A 15 15.60 2.73 13.32
C GLY A 15 15.12 2.68 11.87
N LYS A 16 15.72 1.81 11.04
CA LYS A 16 15.30 1.63 9.65
C LYS A 16 13.89 1.07 9.52
N ALA A 17 13.50 0.12 10.38
CA ALA A 17 12.13 -0.40 10.40
C ALA A 17 11.11 0.69 10.76
N LEU A 18 11.43 1.56 11.71
CA LEU A 18 10.56 2.67 12.12
C LEU A 18 10.41 3.73 11.01
N GLU A 19 11.49 4.02 10.29
CA GLU A 19 11.48 4.91 9.12
C GLU A 19 10.48 4.40 8.07
N LEU A 20 10.59 3.13 7.68
CA LEU A 20 9.68 2.51 6.70
C LEU A 20 8.24 2.51 7.20
N ALA A 21 8.01 2.17 8.48
CA ALA A 21 6.67 2.21 9.07
C ALA A 21 6.05 3.61 8.99
N ARG A 22 6.83 4.67 9.28
CA ARG A 22 6.38 6.06 9.18
C ARG A 22 6.06 6.48 7.75
N GLU A 23 6.79 5.97 6.76
CA GLU A 23 6.47 6.22 5.35
C GLU A 23 5.16 5.55 4.93
N MET A 24 4.92 4.32 5.39
CA MET A 24 3.69 3.58 5.12
C MET A 24 2.46 4.25 5.76
N THR A 25 2.59 4.82 6.96
CA THR A 25 1.49 5.52 7.63
C THR A 25 1.05 6.82 6.94
N LYS A 26 1.87 7.36 6.02
CA LYS A 26 1.50 8.51 5.19
C LYS A 26 0.61 8.14 4.01
N LYS A 27 0.31 6.85 3.80
CA LYS A 27 -0.52 6.35 2.70
C LYS A 27 -1.94 6.08 3.19
N GLY A 28 -2.90 6.03 2.25
CA GLY A 28 -4.28 5.70 2.57
C GLY A 28 -4.36 4.30 3.19
N PRO A 29 -4.85 4.15 4.44
CA PRO A 29 -4.83 2.87 5.14
C PRO A 29 -5.68 1.81 4.43
N LEU A 30 -6.80 2.19 3.81
CA LEU A 30 -7.60 1.29 2.99
C LEU A 30 -6.82 0.83 1.75
N GLY A 31 -6.13 1.75 1.07
CA GLY A 31 -5.30 1.44 -0.09
C GLY A 31 -4.19 0.43 0.24
N VAL A 32 -3.47 0.63 1.34
CA VAL A 32 -2.41 -0.29 1.78
C VAL A 32 -2.97 -1.68 2.11
N ARG A 33 -4.14 -1.75 2.77
CA ARG A 33 -4.80 -3.03 3.08
C ARG A 33 -5.18 -3.79 1.80
N MET A 34 -5.79 -3.10 0.84
CA MET A 34 -6.22 -3.73 -0.42
C MET A 34 -5.05 -4.11 -1.30
N ALA A 35 -3.98 -3.31 -1.34
CA ALA A 35 -2.75 -3.67 -2.02
C ALA A 35 -2.13 -4.95 -1.43
N LYS A 36 -2.06 -5.06 -0.09
CA LYS A 36 -1.57 -6.28 0.55
C LYS A 36 -2.44 -7.49 0.22
N LYS A 37 -3.77 -7.34 0.29
CA LYS A 37 -4.71 -8.41 -0.06
C LYS A 37 -4.55 -8.87 -1.52
N ALA A 38 -4.44 -7.92 -2.45
CA ALA A 38 -4.25 -8.21 -3.87
C ALA A 38 -2.95 -8.98 -4.13
N ILE A 39 -1.85 -8.62 -3.45
CA ILE A 39 -0.57 -9.34 -3.55
C ILE A 39 -0.70 -10.75 -2.97
N ASP A 40 -1.20 -10.88 -1.73
CA ASP A 40 -1.29 -12.17 -1.05
C ASP A 40 -2.19 -13.14 -1.84
N GLN A 41 -3.39 -12.70 -2.25
CA GLN A 41 -4.35 -13.54 -2.98
C GLN A 41 -3.96 -13.74 -4.45
N GLY A 42 -3.39 -12.72 -5.10
CA GLY A 42 -2.91 -12.81 -6.47
C GLY A 42 -1.74 -13.80 -6.63
N MET A 43 -0.98 -14.06 -5.56
CA MET A 43 0.06 -15.09 -5.55
C MET A 43 -0.48 -16.52 -5.37
N GLU A 44 -1.73 -16.68 -4.91
CA GLU A 44 -2.35 -18.00 -4.68
C GLU A 44 -3.07 -18.56 -5.91
N VAL A 45 -3.31 -17.73 -6.93
CA VAL A 45 -4.00 -18.13 -8.17
C VAL A 45 -3.03 -18.65 -9.23
N ALA A 46 -3.54 -19.52 -10.10
CA ALA A 46 -2.71 -20.30 -11.02
C ALA A 46 -2.15 -19.51 -12.21
N ASP A 47 -2.73 -18.35 -12.54
CA ASP A 47 -2.39 -17.61 -13.75
C ASP A 47 -2.54 -16.09 -13.59
N MET A 48 -1.82 -15.35 -14.43
CA MET A 48 -1.76 -13.89 -14.39
C MET A 48 -3.11 -13.22 -14.63
N ARG A 49 -3.99 -13.81 -15.45
CA ARG A 49 -5.29 -13.22 -15.75
C ARG A 49 -6.18 -13.28 -14.52
N SER A 50 -6.16 -14.41 -13.80
CA SER A 50 -6.85 -14.54 -12.51
C SER A 50 -6.27 -13.58 -11.46
N ALA A 51 -4.95 -13.40 -11.42
CA ALA A 51 -4.31 -12.47 -10.49
C ALA A 51 -4.72 -11.00 -10.74
N LEU A 52 -4.80 -10.59 -12.02
CA LEU A 52 -5.28 -9.27 -12.41
C LEU A 52 -6.78 -9.07 -12.09
N ALA A 53 -7.59 -10.13 -12.13
CA ALA A 53 -8.99 -10.05 -11.70
C ALA A 53 -9.09 -9.77 -10.20
N VAL A 54 -8.30 -10.46 -9.38
CA VAL A 54 -8.21 -10.23 -7.92
C VAL A 54 -7.74 -8.79 -7.63
N GLU A 55 -6.75 -8.29 -8.37
CA GLU A 55 -6.31 -6.90 -8.25
C GLU A 55 -7.46 -5.91 -8.57
N GLY A 56 -8.18 -6.16 -9.66
CA GLY A 56 -9.35 -5.36 -10.07
C GLY A 56 -10.42 -5.29 -8.99
N GLU A 57 -10.80 -6.43 -8.42
CA GLU A 57 -11.78 -6.51 -7.32
C GLU A 57 -11.32 -5.74 -6.06
N CYS A 58 -10.02 -5.79 -5.75
CA CYS A 58 -9.45 -5.02 -4.64
C CYS A 58 -9.46 -3.51 -4.94
N TYR A 59 -9.21 -3.13 -6.18
CA TYR A 59 -9.24 -1.73 -6.62
C TYR A 59 -10.66 -1.15 -6.63
N GLU A 60 -11.65 -1.92 -7.08
CA GLU A 60 -13.06 -1.50 -7.11
C GLU A 60 -13.58 -1.08 -5.73
N GLN A 61 -13.16 -1.77 -4.67
CA GLN A 61 -13.52 -1.43 -3.29
C GLN A 61 -12.98 -0.07 -2.83
N LEU A 62 -11.94 0.45 -3.48
CA LEU A 62 -11.36 1.76 -3.19
C LEU A 62 -12.01 2.89 -4.00
N LEU A 63 -12.77 2.60 -5.05
CA LEU A 63 -13.30 3.63 -5.96
C LEU A 63 -14.22 4.63 -5.27
N HIS A 64 -14.91 4.20 -4.22
CA HIS A 64 -15.90 4.99 -3.50
C HIS A 64 -15.41 5.52 -2.15
N THR A 65 -14.13 5.35 -1.81
CA THR A 65 -13.57 5.83 -0.54
C THR A 65 -13.22 7.30 -0.61
N GLN A 66 -13.35 7.98 0.53
CA GLN A 66 -12.98 9.38 0.69
C GLN A 66 -11.47 9.56 0.57
N ASP A 67 -10.70 8.60 1.08
CA ASP A 67 -9.23 8.57 0.93
C ASP A 67 -8.79 8.64 -0.54
N ARG A 68 -9.54 8.02 -1.46
CA ARG A 68 -9.21 8.10 -2.89
C ARG A 68 -9.41 9.52 -3.43
N LEU A 69 -10.54 10.14 -3.08
CA LEU A 69 -10.86 11.51 -3.53
C LEU A 69 -9.87 12.52 -2.95
N GLU A 70 -9.54 12.39 -1.66
CA GLU A 70 -8.53 13.21 -1.00
C GLU A 70 -7.14 13.03 -1.62
N GLY A 71 -6.75 11.79 -1.94
CA GLY A 71 -5.49 11.52 -2.64
C GLY A 71 -5.39 12.22 -3.99
N LEU A 72 -6.48 12.22 -4.77
CA LEU A 72 -6.54 12.92 -6.06
C LEU A 72 -6.54 14.44 -5.88
N ALA A 73 -7.31 14.96 -4.91
CA ALA A 73 -7.37 16.39 -4.62
C ALA A 73 -6.01 16.93 -4.14
N ALA A 74 -5.39 16.26 -3.16
CA ALA A 74 -4.09 16.63 -2.64
C ALA A 74 -3.00 16.59 -3.72
N PHE A 75 -3.05 15.61 -4.63
CA PHE A 75 -2.16 15.54 -5.77
C PHE A 75 -2.35 16.73 -6.72
N ALA A 76 -3.60 17.07 -7.06
CA ALA A 76 -3.91 18.21 -7.91
C ALA A 76 -3.46 19.53 -7.28
N ASP A 77 -3.66 19.68 -5.97
CA ASP A 77 -3.29 20.86 -5.18
C ASP A 77 -1.79 20.89 -4.77
N LYS A 78 -1.02 19.84 -5.08
CA LYS A 78 0.39 19.66 -4.69
C LYS A 78 0.64 19.81 -3.17
N ARG A 79 -0.30 19.33 -2.37
CA ARG A 79 -0.22 19.31 -0.90
C ARG A 79 -0.11 17.88 -0.40
N GLU A 80 0.23 17.72 0.88
CA GLU A 80 0.18 16.40 1.52
C GLU A 80 -1.31 15.99 1.74
N PRO A 81 -1.68 14.73 1.40
CA PRO A 81 -3.01 14.21 1.64
C PRO A 81 -3.22 13.87 3.13
N VAL A 82 -4.45 14.04 3.61
CA VAL A 82 -4.86 13.63 4.96
C VAL A 82 -5.84 12.47 4.87
N TYR A 83 -5.34 11.25 5.02
CA TYR A 83 -6.16 10.05 4.96
C TYR A 83 -6.80 9.74 6.31
N THR A 84 -8.09 9.42 6.31
CA THR A 84 -8.88 9.08 7.51
C THR A 84 -9.26 7.60 7.57
N GLY A 85 -9.13 6.87 6.45
CA GLY A 85 -9.52 5.47 6.35
C GLY A 85 -11.02 5.27 6.09
N GLU A 86 -11.63 6.23 5.40
CA GLU A 86 -13.03 6.26 4.97
C GLU A 86 -13.13 6.23 3.44
#